data_AF-A0A955I8K2-F1
#
_entry.id   AF-A0A955I8K2-F1
#
_cell.length_a   1.000
_cell.length_b   1.000
_cell.length_c   1.000
_cell.angle_alpha   90.00
_cell.angle_beta   90.00
_cell.angle_gamma   90.00
#
_symmetry.space_group_name_H-M   'P 1'
#
loop_
_entity.id
_entity.type
_entity.pdbx_description
1 polymer ?
#
loop_
_entity_poly.entity_id
_entity_poly.type
_entity_poly.pdbx_seq_one_letter_code
_entity_poly.pdbx_strand_id
1 'polypeptide(L)'
;MRKYLIVIIPLVFIGFSLIFVGLYYGYRQFSISRIDSFDECVEWKFPIMDIYPPQCMTPDGRTFVDTSVPPVSPLPLPTSEIQVYNPLPDQYIQSPLDINGEAPGNWFWEGSFRVILTDIDGNEISSAIVTTTDGAEWMTEESVPFEATLEFESENLPDTGILVFEKANPSALPIMDKKEEIPVIFKTKEAKDGCVIGGCSGQVCSDEDVITDCAYREYYVCYANAQCERQINGECGWTMTNELQQCLSEKAE
;
A
#
# COMPACT_ATOMS: atom_id res chain seq x y z
N MET A 1 79.04 17.37 35.74
CA MET A 1 78.01 18.29 35.18
C MET A 1 77.34 17.76 33.91
N ARG A 2 78.08 17.38 32.86
CA ARG A 2 77.51 16.88 31.58
C ARG A 2 76.61 15.62 31.68
N LYS A 3 76.86 14.70 32.61
CA LYS A 3 76.03 13.49 32.82
C LYS A 3 74.62 13.79 33.38
N TYR A 4 74.48 14.82 34.21
CA TYR A 4 73.19 15.22 34.77
C TYR A 4 72.33 15.97 33.73
N LEU A 5 72.96 16.74 32.85
CA LEU A 5 72.30 17.43 31.73
C LEU A 5 71.57 16.45 30.77
N ILE A 6 72.14 15.27 30.52
CA ILE A 6 71.54 14.24 29.66
C ILE A 6 70.22 13.71 30.26
N VAL A 7 70.06 13.74 31.59
CA VAL A 7 68.86 13.25 32.30
C VAL A 7 67.86 14.38 32.57
N ILE A 8 68.33 15.60 32.84
CA ILE A 8 67.47 16.74 33.18
C ILE A 8 66.70 17.28 31.96
N ILE A 9 67.34 17.34 30.79
CA ILE A 9 66.69 17.84 29.57
C ILE A 9 65.41 17.06 29.21
N PRO A 10 65.40 15.71 29.11
CA PRO A 10 64.18 14.97 28.79
C PRO A 10 63.12 15.10 29.89
N LEU A 11 63.48 15.21 31.16
CA LEU A 11 62.52 15.43 32.25
C LEU A 11 61.81 16.78 32.14
N VAL A 12 62.52 17.83 31.73
CA VAL A 12 61.92 19.15 31.47
C VAL A 12 61.00 19.11 30.25
N PHE A 13 61.40 18.43 29.17
CA PHE A 13 60.54 18.23 27.99
C PHE A 13 59.27 17.43 28.32
N ILE A 14 59.39 16.38 29.12
CA ILE A 14 58.23 15.61 29.60
C ILE A 14 57.33 16.50 30.46
N GLY A 15 57.89 17.29 31.37
CA GLY A 15 57.12 18.25 32.17
C GLY A 15 56.38 19.27 31.31
N PHE A 16 57.04 19.85 30.31
CA PHE A 16 56.42 20.79 29.37
C PHE A 16 55.34 20.12 28.52
N SER A 17 55.58 18.89 28.05
CA SER A 17 54.60 18.10 27.31
C SER A 17 53.37 17.80 28.16
N LEU A 18 53.52 17.43 29.44
CA LEU A 18 52.40 17.18 30.33
C LEU A 18 51.58 18.45 30.61
N ILE A 19 52.24 19.60 30.78
CA ILE A 19 51.57 20.90 30.93
C ILE A 19 50.82 21.25 29.65
N PHE A 20 51.44 21.09 28.48
CA PHE A 20 50.83 21.38 27.19
C PHE A 20 49.61 20.48 26.93
N VAL A 21 49.72 19.19 27.24
CA VAL A 21 48.61 18.24 27.16
C VAL A 21 47.47 18.64 28.13
N GLY A 22 47.79 19.01 29.36
CA GLY A 22 46.79 19.48 30.34
C GLY A 22 46.07 20.76 29.87
N LEU A 23 46.80 21.73 29.34
CA LEU A 23 46.23 22.95 28.76
C LEU A 23 45.38 22.65 27.52
N TYR A 24 45.82 21.73 26.65
CA TYR A 24 45.08 21.31 25.47
C TYR A 24 43.73 20.66 25.85
N TYR A 25 43.74 19.71 26.80
CA TYR A 25 42.51 19.09 27.28
C TYR A 25 41.59 20.08 28.00
N GLY A 26 42.15 20.97 28.83
CA GLY A 26 41.37 22.02 29.51
C GLY A 26 40.73 23.00 28.53
N TYR A 27 41.46 23.43 27.51
CA TYR A 27 40.93 24.29 26.44
C TYR A 27 39.85 23.60 25.63
N ARG A 28 40.04 22.31 25.28
CA ARG A 28 39.05 21.52 24.56
C ARG A 28 37.74 21.36 25.35
N GLN A 29 37.83 21.06 26.65
CA GLN A 29 36.67 20.95 27.54
C GLN A 29 35.89 22.28 27.61
N PHE A 30 36.61 23.40 27.77
CA PHE A 30 36.02 24.73 27.81
C PHE A 30 35.32 25.08 26.48
N SER A 31 35.94 24.73 25.36
CA SER A 31 35.37 24.97 24.03
C SER A 31 34.09 24.16 23.79
N ILE A 32 34.02 22.89 24.21
CA ILE A 32 32.80 22.06 24.09
C ILE A 32 31.65 22.66 24.89
N SER A 33 31.91 23.18 26.10
CA SER A 33 30.88 23.78 26.95
C SER A 33 30.18 25.01 26.35
N ARG A 34 30.78 25.63 25.32
CA ARG A 34 30.21 26.81 24.64
C ARG A 34 29.25 26.49 23.50
N ILE A 35 29.25 25.25 23.00
CA ILE A 35 28.36 24.85 21.91
C ILE A 35 26.91 25.00 22.38
N ASP A 36 26.11 25.77 21.65
CA ASP A 36 24.71 26.03 22.01
C ASP A 36 23.69 25.80 20.87
N SER A 37 24.15 25.37 19.69
CA SER A 37 23.31 25.13 18.52
C SER A 37 23.65 23.82 17.78
N PHE A 38 22.72 23.40 16.92
CA PHE A 38 22.91 22.24 16.04
C PHE A 38 24.06 22.46 15.06
N ASP A 39 24.10 23.62 14.40
CA ASP A 39 25.14 23.96 13.42
C ASP A 39 26.54 23.92 14.05
N GLU A 40 26.71 24.51 15.22
CA GLU A 40 27.99 24.44 15.95
C GLU A 40 28.34 22.99 16.30
N CYS A 41 27.38 22.20 16.80
CA CYS A 41 27.63 20.78 17.12
C CYS A 41 28.13 19.99 15.90
N VAL A 42 27.60 20.27 14.70
CA VAL A 42 28.02 19.66 13.43
C VAL A 42 29.38 20.19 12.96
N GLU A 43 29.68 21.48 13.11
CA GLU A 43 31.00 22.05 12.80
C GLU A 43 32.12 21.37 13.62
N TRP A 44 31.81 20.99 14.86
CA TRP A 44 32.70 20.19 15.71
C TRP A 44 32.80 18.70 15.32
N LYS A 45 32.07 18.28 14.29
CA LYS A 45 32.05 16.91 13.73
C LYS A 45 31.59 15.86 14.73
N PHE A 46 30.66 16.22 15.61
CA PHE A 46 30.06 15.25 16.52
C PHE A 46 29.02 14.36 15.83
N PRO A 47 28.69 13.20 16.42
CA PRO A 47 27.74 12.26 15.84
C PRO A 47 26.36 12.89 15.65
N ILE A 48 25.81 12.71 14.45
CA ILE A 48 24.42 13.00 14.14
C ILE A 48 23.66 11.68 14.27
N MET A 49 22.54 11.70 15.00
CA MET A 49 21.66 10.54 15.16
C MET A 49 20.70 10.44 13.98
N ASP A 50 20.40 9.21 13.56
CA ASP A 50 19.43 8.88 12.52
C ASP A 50 17.98 9.01 13.03
N ILE A 51 17.66 10.15 13.64
CA ILE A 51 16.33 10.50 14.13
C ILE A 51 15.93 11.79 13.41
N TYR A 52 14.68 11.87 12.94
CA TYR A 52 14.13 13.07 12.30
C TYR A 52 13.27 13.88 13.30
N PRO A 53 13.43 15.21 13.42
CA PRO A 53 14.47 16.03 12.80
C PRO A 53 15.88 15.67 13.30
N PRO A 54 16.94 15.86 12.47
CA PRO A 54 18.31 15.50 12.81
C PRO A 54 18.73 16.01 14.19
N GLN A 55 19.48 15.19 14.93
CA GLN A 55 19.96 15.54 16.26
C GLN A 55 21.46 15.29 16.37
N CYS A 56 22.22 16.27 16.88
CA CYS A 56 23.65 16.16 17.10
C CYS A 56 23.96 16.00 18.60
N MET A 57 24.79 15.03 18.96
CA MET A 57 25.10 14.71 20.37
C MET A 57 26.55 15.05 20.71
N THR A 58 26.73 15.89 21.74
CA THR A 58 28.06 16.29 22.25
C THR A 58 28.63 15.27 23.25
N PRO A 59 29.97 15.20 23.44
CA PRO A 59 30.61 14.26 24.37
C PRO A 59 30.21 14.44 25.85
N ASP A 60 29.73 15.62 26.24
CA ASP A 60 29.20 15.92 27.57
C ASP A 60 27.71 15.58 27.72
N GLY A 61 27.09 15.00 26.69
CA GLY A 61 25.74 14.43 26.75
C GLY A 61 24.60 15.38 26.39
N ARG A 62 24.90 16.60 25.92
CA ARG A 62 23.88 17.52 25.39
C ARG A 62 23.53 17.14 23.95
N THR A 63 22.26 17.29 23.61
CA THR A 63 21.75 17.04 22.27
C THR A 63 21.15 18.32 21.70
N PHE A 64 21.48 18.64 20.46
CA PHE A 64 20.96 19.78 19.72
C PHE A 64 20.14 19.26 18.55
N VAL A 65 18.93 19.79 18.36
CA VAL A 65 18.02 19.40 17.27
C VAL A 65 18.11 20.45 16.17
N ASP A 66 18.13 20.02 14.92
CA ASP A 66 18.04 20.93 13.78
C ASP A 66 16.64 21.56 13.71
N THR A 67 16.55 22.83 14.10
CA THR A 67 15.31 23.61 14.06
C THR A 67 15.09 24.32 12.72
N SER A 68 16.06 24.28 11.79
CA SER A 68 15.89 24.81 10.45
C SER A 68 14.95 23.94 9.62
N VAL A 69 14.86 22.67 9.99
CA VAL A 69 13.91 21.72 9.43
C VAL A 69 12.59 21.84 10.19
N PRO A 70 11.46 22.14 9.52
CA PRO A 70 10.17 22.17 10.18
C PRO A 70 9.90 20.80 10.82
N PRO A 71 9.32 20.73 12.03
CA PRO A 71 8.85 19.45 12.55
C PRO A 71 7.93 18.85 11.49
N VAL A 72 8.04 17.54 11.22
CA VAL A 72 6.99 16.84 10.47
C VAL A 72 5.74 17.00 11.32
N SER A 73 4.93 18.02 11.02
CA SER A 73 3.49 17.86 11.20
C SER A 73 3.19 16.54 10.51
N PRO A 74 2.54 15.56 11.15
CA PRO A 74 2.06 14.42 10.39
C PRO A 74 1.40 15.03 9.15
N LEU A 75 1.89 14.68 7.95
CA LEU A 75 1.17 15.06 6.75
C LEU A 75 -0.28 14.70 7.07
N PRO A 76 -1.25 15.61 6.85
CA PRO A 76 -2.64 15.19 6.94
C PRO A 76 -2.72 13.89 6.14
N LEU A 77 -3.14 12.82 6.82
CA LEU A 77 -3.36 11.51 6.20
C LEU A 77 -4.01 11.83 4.86
N PRO A 78 -3.49 11.36 3.70
CA PRO A 78 -4.06 11.74 2.42
C PRO A 78 -5.54 11.41 2.49
N THR A 79 -6.37 12.45 2.62
CA THR A 79 -7.81 12.31 2.61
C THR A 79 -8.11 11.84 1.21
N SER A 80 -8.60 10.61 1.10
CA SER A 80 -9.14 10.01 -0.12
C SER A 80 -9.80 11.11 -0.98
N GLU A 81 -9.25 11.35 -2.17
CA GLU A 81 -9.67 12.49 -3.00
C GLU A 81 -10.99 12.21 -3.72
N ILE A 82 -11.34 10.93 -3.87
CA ILE A 82 -12.58 10.45 -4.47
C ILE A 82 -13.41 9.71 -3.42
N GLN A 83 -14.72 9.65 -3.62
CA GLN A 83 -15.63 8.87 -2.79
C GLN A 83 -16.20 7.73 -3.62
N VAL A 84 -15.85 6.49 -3.28
CA VAL A 84 -16.38 5.30 -3.94
C VAL A 84 -17.57 4.77 -3.14
N TYR A 85 -18.73 4.68 -3.77
CA TYR A 85 -19.96 4.18 -3.14
C TYR A 85 -20.17 2.68 -3.38
N ASN A 86 -19.72 2.17 -4.52
CA ASN A 86 -19.65 0.75 -4.81
C ASN A 86 -18.43 0.43 -5.68
N PRO A 87 -17.66 -0.63 -5.37
CA PRO A 87 -17.76 -1.45 -4.15
C PRO A 87 -17.25 -0.71 -2.91
N LEU A 88 -17.74 -1.13 -1.74
CA LEU A 88 -17.17 -0.72 -0.46
C LEU A 88 -15.83 -1.44 -0.21
N PRO A 89 -14.94 -0.90 0.65
CA PRO A 89 -13.75 -1.60 1.08
C PRO A 89 -14.07 -2.99 1.65
N ASP A 90 -13.25 -3.98 1.28
CA ASP A 90 -13.36 -5.40 1.64
C ASP A 90 -14.67 -6.07 1.18
N GLN A 91 -15.40 -5.45 0.24
CA GLN A 91 -16.60 -6.03 -0.32
C GLN A 91 -16.27 -7.23 -1.21
N TYR A 92 -17.11 -8.27 -1.13
CA TYR A 92 -17.09 -9.39 -2.06
C TYR A 92 -17.57 -8.97 -3.45
N ILE A 93 -16.72 -9.10 -4.46
CA ILE A 93 -16.99 -8.72 -5.85
C ILE A 93 -17.08 -9.92 -6.78
N GLN A 94 -17.87 -9.78 -7.84
CA GLN A 94 -18.00 -10.74 -8.93
C GLN A 94 -18.12 -9.99 -10.25
N SER A 95 -17.79 -10.64 -11.36
CA SER A 95 -17.93 -10.07 -12.70
C SER A 95 -19.36 -10.26 -13.24
N PRO A 96 -19.96 -9.27 -13.93
CA PRO A 96 -19.48 -7.89 -14.04
C PRO A 96 -19.66 -7.13 -12.71
N LEU A 97 -18.70 -6.25 -12.42
CA LEU A 97 -18.73 -5.38 -11.25
C LEU A 97 -19.16 -3.96 -11.66
N ASP A 98 -20.29 -3.53 -11.15
CA ASP A 98 -20.71 -2.13 -11.24
C ASP A 98 -19.91 -1.28 -10.24
N ILE A 99 -19.39 -0.15 -10.71
CA ILE A 99 -18.58 0.78 -9.92
C ILE A 99 -19.26 2.14 -9.99
N ASN A 100 -19.45 2.80 -8.85
CA ASN A 100 -19.97 4.17 -8.82
C ASN A 100 -19.45 4.96 -7.61
N GLY A 101 -19.46 6.27 -7.75
CA GLY A 101 -18.91 7.19 -6.78
C GLY A 101 -18.91 8.64 -7.26
N GLU A 102 -18.12 9.47 -6.58
CA GLU A 102 -17.89 10.87 -6.92
C GLU A 102 -16.40 11.20 -6.87
N ALA A 103 -15.92 11.99 -7.83
CA ALA A 103 -14.55 12.47 -7.88
C ALA A 103 -14.52 13.96 -8.19
N PRO A 104 -13.53 14.74 -7.70
CA PRO A 104 -13.35 16.12 -8.12
C PRO A 104 -13.18 16.20 -9.64
N GLY A 105 -13.74 17.21 -10.30
CA GLY A 105 -13.71 17.30 -11.77
C GLY A 105 -12.30 17.24 -12.39
N ASN A 106 -11.26 17.64 -11.65
CA ASN A 106 -9.87 17.53 -12.09
C ASN A 106 -9.34 16.09 -12.20
N TRP A 107 -10.07 15.07 -11.73
CA TRP A 107 -9.75 13.66 -11.89
C TRP A 107 -9.99 13.16 -13.32
N PHE A 108 -10.87 13.85 -14.06
CA PHE A 108 -11.30 13.46 -15.39
C PHE A 108 -10.48 14.15 -16.48
N TRP A 109 -10.31 13.45 -17.60
CA TRP A 109 -9.89 14.01 -18.88
C TRP A 109 -10.88 13.55 -19.95
N GLU A 110 -11.44 14.48 -20.71
CA GLU A 110 -12.52 14.20 -21.67
C GLU A 110 -13.72 13.47 -21.02
N GLY A 111 -13.98 13.75 -19.74
CA GLY A 111 -15.08 13.14 -18.98
C GLY A 111 -14.81 11.70 -18.52
N SER A 112 -13.56 11.25 -18.57
CA SER A 112 -13.20 9.89 -18.19
C SER A 112 -11.87 9.79 -17.44
N PHE A 113 -11.70 8.67 -16.72
CA PHE A 113 -10.42 8.22 -16.14
C PHE A 113 -10.42 6.68 -16.05
N ARG A 114 -9.40 6.06 -15.44
CA ARG A 114 -9.22 4.60 -15.46
C ARG A 114 -9.37 3.99 -14.07
N VAL A 115 -9.97 2.81 -14.01
CA VAL A 115 -9.90 1.92 -12.83
C VAL A 115 -9.28 0.59 -13.25
N ILE A 116 -8.39 0.07 -12.41
CA ILE A 116 -7.66 -1.17 -12.61
C ILE A 116 -7.93 -2.10 -11.44
N LEU A 117 -8.30 -3.33 -11.71
CA LEU A 117 -8.34 -4.38 -10.70
C LEU A 117 -7.01 -5.13 -10.73
N THR A 118 -6.37 -5.20 -9.57
CA THR A 118 -5.05 -5.82 -9.39
C THR A 118 -5.10 -6.90 -8.31
N ASP A 119 -4.14 -7.81 -8.35
CA ASP A 119 -3.83 -8.67 -7.20
C ASP A 119 -3.04 -7.91 -6.12
N ILE A 120 -2.72 -8.57 -5.01
CA ILE A 120 -1.95 -7.96 -3.91
C ILE A 120 -0.49 -7.64 -4.28
N ASP A 121 0.04 -8.27 -5.33
CA ASP A 121 1.39 -8.05 -5.84
C ASP A 121 1.43 -6.90 -6.87
N GLY A 122 0.26 -6.33 -7.22
CA GLY A 122 0.10 -5.23 -8.15
C GLY A 122 0.02 -5.65 -9.62
N ASN A 123 -0.19 -6.93 -9.93
CA ASN A 123 -0.42 -7.39 -11.30
C ASN A 123 -1.86 -7.06 -11.72
N GLU A 124 -2.03 -6.50 -12.92
CA GLU A 124 -3.34 -6.18 -13.48
C GLU A 124 -4.11 -7.47 -13.85
N ILE A 125 -5.31 -7.62 -13.27
CA ILE A 125 -6.28 -8.67 -13.59
C ILE A 125 -7.24 -8.18 -14.69
N SER A 126 -7.76 -6.96 -14.56
CA SER A 126 -8.62 -6.32 -15.56
C SER A 126 -8.65 -4.80 -15.35
N SER A 127 -9.18 -4.05 -16.31
CA SER A 127 -9.39 -2.61 -16.19
C SER A 127 -10.63 -2.14 -16.95
N ALA A 128 -11.17 -1.00 -16.51
CA ALA A 128 -12.31 -0.33 -17.13
C ALA A 128 -12.10 1.18 -17.21
N ILE A 129 -12.82 1.80 -18.14
CA ILE A 129 -12.92 3.25 -18.24
C ILE A 129 -14.07 3.70 -17.34
N VAL A 130 -13.77 4.63 -16.45
CA VAL A 130 -14.76 5.33 -15.63
C VAL A 130 -15.21 6.58 -16.36
N THR A 131 -16.52 6.79 -16.46
CA THR A 131 -17.13 7.95 -17.13
C THR A 131 -18.01 8.73 -16.17
N THR A 132 -18.27 10.01 -16.47
CA THR A 132 -19.28 10.76 -15.72
C THR A 132 -20.68 10.18 -15.95
N THR A 133 -21.48 10.13 -14.88
CA THR A 133 -22.89 9.70 -14.98
C THR A 133 -23.68 10.70 -15.82
N ASP A 134 -24.48 10.21 -16.78
CA ASP A 134 -25.32 11.02 -17.68
C ASP A 134 -24.60 12.16 -18.41
N GLY A 135 -23.27 12.08 -18.57
CA GLY A 135 -22.47 13.14 -19.18
C GLY A 135 -22.37 14.40 -18.32
N ALA A 136 -22.36 14.26 -16.98
CA ALA A 136 -22.19 15.37 -16.05
C ALA A 136 -20.95 16.22 -16.37
N GLU A 137 -21.07 17.53 -16.14
CA GLU A 137 -20.02 18.51 -16.39
C GLU A 137 -18.82 18.28 -15.45
N TRP A 138 -17.67 17.93 -16.03
CA TRP A 138 -16.46 17.58 -15.28
C TRP A 138 -15.42 18.70 -15.20
N MET A 139 -15.57 19.76 -15.97
CA MET A 139 -14.65 20.92 -15.94
C MET A 139 -14.95 21.83 -14.74
N THR A 140 -14.96 21.26 -13.53
CA THR A 140 -15.31 21.90 -12.26
C THR A 140 -14.37 21.48 -11.14
N GLU A 141 -14.32 22.27 -10.07
CA GLU A 141 -13.63 21.92 -8.82
C GLU A 141 -14.54 21.16 -7.85
N GLU A 142 -15.83 21.02 -8.18
CA GLU A 142 -16.82 20.30 -7.39
C GLU A 142 -16.74 18.78 -7.60
N SER A 143 -17.40 18.02 -6.71
CA SER A 143 -17.59 16.58 -6.86
C SER A 143 -18.47 16.27 -8.06
N VAL A 144 -18.02 15.36 -8.91
CA VAL A 144 -18.70 14.92 -10.13
C VAL A 144 -18.99 13.42 -10.01
N PRO A 145 -20.25 12.98 -10.19
CA PRO A 145 -20.60 11.57 -10.11
C PRO A 145 -20.02 10.79 -11.30
N PHE A 146 -19.59 9.57 -11.02
CA PHE A 146 -19.03 8.66 -12.02
C PHE A 146 -19.61 7.25 -11.92
N GLU A 147 -19.51 6.52 -13.03
CA GLU A 147 -19.89 5.13 -13.15
C GLU A 147 -18.93 4.35 -14.07
N ALA A 148 -18.84 3.04 -13.85
CA ALA A 148 -18.17 2.10 -14.73
C ALA A 148 -18.73 0.69 -14.52
N THR A 149 -18.57 -0.16 -15.52
CA THR A 149 -18.76 -1.61 -15.39
C THR A 149 -17.45 -2.30 -15.71
N LEU A 150 -16.94 -3.09 -14.76
CA LEU A 150 -15.69 -3.81 -14.88
C LEU A 150 -15.97 -5.31 -15.07
N GLU A 151 -15.53 -5.85 -16.19
CA GLU A 151 -15.61 -7.28 -16.49
C GLU A 151 -14.25 -7.95 -16.23
N PHE A 152 -14.26 -9.10 -15.57
CA PHE A 152 -13.06 -9.91 -15.32
C PHE A 152 -13.37 -11.42 -15.33
N GLU A 153 -12.36 -12.24 -15.59
CA GLU A 153 -12.47 -13.70 -15.57
C GLU A 153 -12.55 -14.21 -14.12
N SER A 154 -13.46 -15.14 -13.84
CA SER A 154 -13.71 -15.66 -12.48
C SER A 154 -12.87 -16.89 -12.12
N GLU A 155 -11.98 -17.32 -13.01
CA GLU A 155 -11.13 -18.50 -12.84
C GLU A 155 -9.75 -18.11 -12.29
N ASN A 156 -9.20 -18.93 -11.38
CA ASN A 156 -7.86 -18.77 -10.81
C ASN A 156 -7.59 -17.37 -10.20
N LEU A 157 -8.63 -16.69 -9.74
CA LEU A 157 -8.49 -15.42 -9.03
C LEU A 157 -7.87 -15.65 -7.64
N PRO A 158 -7.05 -14.71 -7.14
CA PRO A 158 -6.60 -14.73 -5.76
C PRO A 158 -7.78 -14.49 -4.80
N ASP A 159 -7.56 -14.68 -3.49
CA ASP A 159 -8.60 -14.44 -2.48
C ASP A 159 -9.00 -12.95 -2.41
N THR A 160 -8.01 -12.06 -2.56
CA THR A 160 -8.16 -10.61 -2.41
C THR A 160 -7.54 -9.85 -3.58
N GLY A 161 -8.08 -8.66 -3.87
CA GLY A 161 -7.54 -7.75 -4.87
C GLY A 161 -7.67 -6.29 -4.44
N ILE A 162 -7.19 -5.40 -5.30
CA ILE A 162 -7.24 -3.95 -5.09
C ILE A 162 -7.77 -3.29 -6.36
N LEU A 163 -8.81 -2.47 -6.21
CA LEU A 163 -9.24 -1.53 -7.25
C LEU A 163 -8.43 -0.25 -7.13
N VAL A 164 -7.62 0.02 -8.15
CA VAL A 164 -6.77 1.19 -8.28
C VAL A 164 -7.43 2.16 -9.24
N PHE A 165 -7.95 3.27 -8.72
CA PHE A 165 -8.49 4.37 -9.50
C PHE A 165 -7.35 5.32 -9.86
N GLU A 166 -7.04 5.46 -11.14
CA GLU A 166 -5.97 6.33 -11.63
C GLU A 166 -6.55 7.64 -12.14
N LYS A 167 -6.10 8.74 -11.54
CA LYS A 167 -6.40 10.08 -12.04
C LYS A 167 -5.92 10.24 -13.48
N ALA A 168 -6.74 10.84 -14.34
CA ALA A 168 -6.34 11.10 -15.71
C ALA A 168 -5.12 12.06 -15.77
N ASN A 169 -4.04 11.63 -16.44
CA ASN A 169 -2.80 12.39 -16.60
C ASN A 169 -2.35 12.43 -18.07
N PRO A 170 -3.01 13.23 -18.94
CA PRO A 170 -2.65 13.35 -20.35
C PRO A 170 -1.23 13.90 -20.58
N SER A 171 -0.64 14.55 -19.57
CA SER A 171 0.73 15.08 -19.65
C SER A 171 1.80 14.05 -19.32
N ALA A 172 1.43 12.88 -18.79
CA ALA A 172 2.33 11.82 -18.32
C ALA A 172 3.45 12.32 -17.38
N LEU A 173 3.17 13.39 -16.61
CA LEU A 173 4.12 13.95 -15.66
C LEU A 173 3.95 13.25 -14.31
N PRO A 174 5.00 12.64 -13.72
CA PRO A 174 4.88 11.89 -12.47
C PRO A 174 4.33 12.68 -11.29
N ILE A 175 4.54 14.00 -11.26
CA ILE A 175 4.03 14.89 -10.21
C ILE A 175 2.48 15.01 -10.23
N MET A 176 1.86 14.63 -11.33
CA MET A 176 0.40 14.67 -11.53
C MET A 176 -0.25 13.29 -11.31
N ASP A 177 0.55 12.23 -11.15
CA ASP A 177 0.04 10.89 -10.89
C ASP A 177 -0.57 10.84 -9.49
N LYS A 178 -1.84 10.47 -9.44
CA LYS A 178 -2.57 10.20 -8.21
C LYS A 178 -3.39 8.95 -8.39
N LYS A 179 -3.49 8.17 -7.32
CA LYS A 179 -4.28 6.96 -7.26
C LYS A 179 -5.05 6.88 -5.96
N GLU A 180 -6.22 6.24 -6.04
CA GLU A 180 -7.00 5.80 -4.90
C GLU A 180 -7.11 4.28 -4.95
N GLU A 181 -7.00 3.62 -3.80
CA GLU A 181 -6.98 2.16 -3.72
C GLU A 181 -8.09 1.66 -2.80
N ILE A 182 -8.97 0.81 -3.33
CA ILE A 182 -10.05 0.18 -2.58
C ILE A 182 -9.81 -1.34 -2.54
N PRO A 183 -9.55 -1.93 -1.37
CA PRO A 183 -9.39 -3.38 -1.25
C PRO A 183 -10.74 -4.08 -1.48
N VAL A 184 -10.71 -5.23 -2.13
CA VAL A 184 -11.89 -6.04 -2.48
C VAL A 184 -11.58 -7.53 -2.29
N ILE A 185 -12.62 -8.34 -2.14
CA ILE A 185 -12.51 -9.80 -1.97
C ILE A 185 -13.16 -10.47 -3.16
N PHE A 186 -12.50 -11.43 -3.80
CA PHE A 186 -13.08 -12.11 -4.95
C PHE A 186 -14.07 -13.17 -4.52
N LYS A 187 -15.24 -13.19 -5.17
CA LYS A 187 -16.15 -14.33 -5.14
C LYS A 187 -15.63 -15.41 -6.09
N THR A 188 -14.84 -16.34 -5.57
CA THR A 188 -14.28 -17.43 -6.35
C THR A 188 -15.07 -18.73 -6.13
N LYS A 189 -15.23 -19.51 -7.20
CA LYS A 189 -15.59 -20.92 -7.07
C LYS A 189 -14.29 -21.68 -6.76
N GLU A 190 -14.12 -22.11 -5.51
CA GLU A 190 -12.93 -22.88 -5.12
C GLU A 190 -13.15 -24.37 -5.36
N ALA A 191 -12.18 -25.01 -6.04
CA ALA A 191 -12.10 -26.47 -6.14
C ALA A 191 -10.97 -27.00 -5.23
N LYS A 192 -11.30 -27.96 -4.37
CA LYS A 192 -10.39 -28.57 -3.38
C LYS A 192 -10.33 -30.09 -3.56
N ASP A 193 -9.32 -30.73 -2.97
CA ASP A 193 -9.17 -32.19 -2.89
C ASP A 193 -9.18 -32.94 -4.24
N GLY A 194 -8.63 -32.30 -5.27
CA GLY A 194 -8.56 -32.85 -6.62
C GLY A 194 -9.90 -32.87 -7.37
N CYS A 195 -10.92 -32.19 -6.84
CA CYS A 195 -12.18 -31.97 -7.55
C CYS A 195 -12.00 -30.91 -8.64
N VAL A 196 -12.81 -31.04 -9.69
CA VAL A 196 -12.81 -30.17 -10.86
C VAL A 196 -14.19 -29.54 -11.00
N ILE A 197 -14.20 -28.23 -11.23
CA ILE A 197 -15.42 -27.51 -11.60
C ILE A 197 -15.54 -27.58 -13.12
N GLY A 198 -16.53 -28.32 -13.60
CA GLY A 198 -16.84 -28.49 -15.02
C GLY A 198 -18.23 -27.97 -15.38
N GLY A 199 -18.65 -28.28 -16.60
CA GLY A 199 -19.91 -27.86 -17.21
C GLY A 199 -19.79 -26.52 -17.91
N CYS A 200 -20.64 -26.29 -18.91
CA CYS A 200 -20.53 -25.10 -19.77
C CYS A 200 -20.74 -23.76 -19.02
N SER A 201 -21.25 -23.79 -17.80
CA SER A 201 -21.40 -22.62 -16.92
C SER A 201 -20.74 -22.82 -15.54
N GLY A 202 -19.83 -23.79 -15.43
CA GLY A 202 -19.16 -24.14 -14.17
C GLY A 202 -20.14 -24.62 -13.10
N GLN A 203 -21.19 -25.32 -13.49
CA GLN A 203 -22.27 -25.78 -12.61
C GLN A 203 -22.06 -27.21 -12.09
N VAL A 204 -21.05 -27.92 -12.58
CA VAL A 204 -20.75 -29.30 -12.18
C VAL A 204 -19.49 -29.30 -11.31
N CYS A 205 -19.54 -29.98 -10.18
CA CYS A 205 -18.36 -30.33 -9.41
C CYS A 205 -18.19 -31.86 -9.48
N SER A 206 -17.07 -32.34 -10.02
CA SER A 206 -16.83 -33.76 -10.29
C SER A 206 -15.35 -34.12 -10.20
N ASP A 207 -15.01 -35.42 -10.22
CA ASP A 207 -13.62 -35.89 -10.21
C ASP A 207 -12.88 -35.61 -11.55
N GLU A 208 -13.61 -35.31 -12.61
CA GLU A 208 -13.09 -34.98 -13.93
C GLU A 208 -13.84 -33.79 -14.55
N ASP A 209 -13.27 -33.17 -15.58
CA ASP A 209 -13.94 -32.10 -16.32
C ASP A 209 -15.08 -32.66 -17.17
N VAL A 210 -16.32 -32.33 -16.77
CA VAL A 210 -17.54 -32.80 -17.42
C VAL A 210 -18.10 -31.72 -18.32
N ILE A 211 -18.23 -32.00 -19.61
CA ILE A 211 -18.88 -31.07 -20.54
C ILE A 211 -20.39 -31.31 -20.55
N THR A 212 -21.16 -30.29 -20.20
CA THR A 212 -22.64 -30.30 -20.26
C THR A 212 -23.16 -29.64 -21.54
N ASP A 213 -24.47 -29.62 -21.74
CA ASP A 213 -25.07 -28.66 -22.65
C ASP A 213 -24.79 -27.21 -22.18
N CYS A 214 -24.80 -26.28 -23.14
CA CYS A 214 -24.67 -24.84 -22.87
C CYS A 214 -26.02 -24.16 -22.71
N ALA A 215 -27.03 -24.90 -22.24
CA ALA A 215 -28.34 -24.36 -21.94
C ALA A 215 -28.24 -23.50 -20.68
N TYR A 216 -28.41 -22.19 -20.82
CA TYR A 216 -28.41 -21.28 -19.69
C TYR A 216 -29.59 -21.55 -18.76
N ARG A 217 -29.32 -21.69 -17.47
CA ARG A 217 -30.32 -21.81 -16.40
C ARG A 217 -29.99 -20.85 -15.29
N GLU A 218 -31.02 -20.19 -14.75
CA GLU A 218 -30.83 -19.11 -13.79
C GLU A 218 -30.13 -19.58 -12.51
N TYR A 219 -30.44 -20.78 -12.02
CA TYR A 219 -29.85 -21.31 -10.79
C TYR A 219 -28.33 -21.55 -10.86
N TYR A 220 -27.70 -21.55 -12.05
CA TYR A 220 -26.24 -21.71 -12.16
C TYR A 220 -25.47 -20.61 -11.43
N VAL A 221 -26.06 -19.43 -11.29
CA VAL A 221 -25.48 -18.31 -10.53
C VAL A 221 -25.28 -18.63 -9.05
N CYS A 222 -26.05 -19.57 -8.50
CA CYS A 222 -25.94 -19.97 -7.09
C CYS A 222 -24.61 -20.66 -6.79
N TYR A 223 -24.02 -21.35 -7.78
CA TYR A 223 -22.74 -22.03 -7.61
C TYR A 223 -21.55 -21.08 -7.65
N ALA A 224 -21.73 -19.77 -7.91
CA ALA A 224 -20.65 -18.78 -7.99
C ALA A 224 -19.77 -18.69 -6.74
N ASN A 225 -20.30 -19.06 -5.57
CA ASN A 225 -19.60 -19.07 -4.29
C ASN A 225 -19.59 -20.45 -3.63
N ALA A 226 -19.98 -21.48 -4.37
CA ALA A 226 -20.06 -22.82 -3.82
C ALA A 226 -18.65 -23.42 -3.74
N GLN A 227 -18.39 -24.19 -2.68
CA GLN A 227 -17.14 -24.93 -2.54
C GLN A 227 -17.28 -26.28 -3.23
N CYS A 228 -16.40 -26.56 -4.19
CA CYS A 228 -16.31 -27.85 -4.87
C CYS A 228 -15.25 -28.70 -4.18
N GLU A 229 -15.67 -29.70 -3.41
CA GLU A 229 -14.74 -30.52 -2.61
C GLU A 229 -15.24 -31.96 -2.46
N ARG A 230 -14.36 -32.84 -1.96
CA ARG A 230 -14.68 -34.25 -1.79
C ARG A 230 -15.59 -34.43 -0.58
N GLN A 231 -16.80 -34.92 -0.84
CA GLN A 231 -17.83 -35.09 0.17
C GLN A 231 -17.57 -36.34 1.04
N ILE A 232 -18.34 -36.51 2.12
CA ILE A 232 -18.17 -37.64 3.06
C ILE A 232 -18.36 -39.03 2.41
N ASN A 233 -19.08 -39.09 1.29
CA ASN A 233 -19.26 -40.31 0.49
C ASN A 233 -18.03 -40.63 -0.39
N GLY A 234 -17.03 -39.75 -0.43
CA GLY A 234 -15.82 -39.89 -1.22
C GLY A 234 -15.94 -39.36 -2.65
N GLU A 235 -17.08 -38.79 -3.06
CA GLU A 235 -17.29 -38.23 -4.40
C GLU A 235 -17.10 -36.70 -4.37
N CYS A 236 -16.62 -36.13 -5.47
CA CYS A 236 -16.59 -34.67 -5.62
C CYS A 236 -18.01 -34.11 -5.77
N GLY A 237 -18.31 -33.02 -5.08
CA GLY A 237 -19.60 -32.35 -5.14
C GLY A 237 -19.59 -30.96 -4.53
N TRP A 238 -20.65 -30.19 -4.79
CA TRP A 238 -20.84 -28.88 -4.17
C TRP A 238 -21.21 -29.03 -2.69
N THR A 239 -20.49 -28.33 -1.81
CA THR A 239 -20.82 -28.24 -0.39
C THR A 239 -22.07 -27.38 -0.19
N MET A 240 -23.14 -28.00 0.29
CA MET A 240 -24.46 -27.38 0.42
C MET A 240 -24.56 -26.50 1.66
N THR A 241 -24.02 -25.27 1.58
CA THR A 241 -24.21 -24.24 2.62
C THR A 241 -25.67 -23.78 2.67
N ASN A 242 -26.06 -23.11 3.76
CA ASN A 242 -27.38 -22.51 3.87
C ASN A 242 -27.63 -21.46 2.77
N GLU A 243 -26.63 -20.66 2.40
CA GLU A 243 -26.78 -19.68 1.32
C GLU A 243 -27.01 -20.38 -0.03
N LEU A 244 -26.25 -21.45 -0.32
CA LEU A 244 -26.39 -22.20 -1.55
C LEU A 244 -27.77 -22.87 -1.65
N GLN A 245 -28.22 -23.54 -0.58
CA GLN A 245 -29.53 -24.18 -0.52
C GLN A 245 -30.66 -23.18 -0.74
N GLN A 246 -30.58 -22.01 -0.09
CA GLN A 246 -31.58 -20.95 -0.24
C GLN A 246 -31.62 -20.43 -1.68
N CYS A 247 -30.48 -20.07 -2.26
CA CYS A 247 -30.41 -19.57 -3.64
C CYS A 247 -30.97 -20.59 -4.64
N LEU A 248 -30.59 -21.86 -4.52
CA LEU A 248 -31.10 -22.93 -5.38
C LEU A 248 -32.61 -23.10 -5.24
N SER A 249 -33.14 -23.00 -4.03
CA SER A 249 -34.60 -23.13 -3.78
C SER A 249 -35.40 -21.96 -4.37
N GLU A 250 -34.85 -20.74 -4.35
CA GLU A 250 -35.49 -19.55 -4.91
C GLU A 250 -35.47 -19.53 -6.44
N LYS A 251 -34.49 -20.19 -7.07
CA LYS A 251 -34.25 -20.19 -8.53
C LYS A 251 -34.54 -21.53 -9.21
N ALA A 252 -35.26 -22.43 -8.54
CA ALA A 252 -35.53 -23.79 -9.01
C ALA A 252 -36.63 -23.90 -10.10
N GLU A 253 -37.25 -22.79 -10.51
CA GLU A 253 -38.36 -22.75 -11.48
C GLU A 253 -37.90 -22.43 -12.92
#